data_AF-A0A1Y5GNH2-F1
#
_entry.id   AF-A0A1Y5GNH2-F1
#
_cell.length_a   1.000
_cell.length_b   1.000
_cell.length_c   1.000
_cell.angle_alpha   90.00
_cell.angle_beta   90.00
_cell.angle_gamma   90.00
#
_symmetry.space_group_name_H-M   'P 1'
#
loop_
_entity.id
_entity.type
_entity.pdbx_description
1 polymer ?
#
loop_
_entity_poly.entity_id
_entity_poly.type
_entity_poly.pdbx_seq_one_letter_code
_entity_poly.pdbx_strand_id
1 'polypeptide(L)'
;MNPPKPEVSVPSSKPTASPTVTRQLLAVEKLSQALTQRVGSFYEQGIDLKYIESNNLDSKILLQTKRNQHSGATRELLLQKQRLDEIILPHQQESRVILDNILHLLIDKKNSRRHFEIILGTILLNYPIDKSDAKFRNRIEISKSLKPMYQCALMSLLLDSMLKDGYQFKSQYLSDLLSDYKLEQIKIQESKEKEIRNKKQVSQNPALTELQQIFVELIYLKEMGLYSPKSLEILERTGENNLLDMNNRQELLAQSKLSAQQFHHYGVGVLEIRAVLPVDSTYRSRSFYNKKFNSEETQDTKKQELEKQQQEKDKAERIAQMKQAARFTFIKEQMDPKASASSEIEELLKVCRVYSSFILSVKTTVDKELHIKAYDMMKKQAQAGELNQYFTDKLLSMMGRFPIGSGIYFIEMRRHAHENGSVDKAVVVGLNPFDADEPIARRVTTNYRYKLAVTTGTVSKAFNLYFEAARDVEIFSEKLQKRFRTQYKAEDGDTHYSFRANDAFRTLAISDKKLW
;
A
#
# COMPACT_ATOMS: atom_id res chain seq x y z
N MET A 1 38.20 29.01 11.07
CA MET A 1 36.89 28.57 11.60
C MET A 1 36.11 27.99 10.44
N ASN A 2 36.08 26.66 10.32
CA ASN A 2 35.29 25.97 9.30
C ASN A 2 33.89 25.68 9.85
N PRO A 3 32.81 25.85 9.07
CA PRO A 3 31.47 25.49 9.51
C PRO A 3 31.32 23.95 9.54
N PRO A 4 30.47 23.41 10.44
CA PRO A 4 30.32 21.97 10.63
C PRO A 4 29.53 21.34 9.45
N LYS A 5 30.01 20.18 8.99
CA LYS A 5 29.28 19.31 8.05
C LYS A 5 28.09 18.65 8.76
N PRO A 6 26.92 18.48 8.12
CA PRO A 6 25.87 17.63 8.65
C PRO A 6 26.22 16.17 8.40
N GLU A 7 26.54 15.44 9.46
CA GLU A 7 26.65 13.97 9.46
C GLU A 7 25.25 13.36 9.39
N VAL A 8 24.83 12.90 8.21
CA VAL A 8 23.70 11.99 8.07
C VAL A 8 24.25 10.57 8.28
N SER A 9 24.16 10.08 9.52
CA SER A 9 24.47 8.70 9.84
C SER A 9 23.30 7.80 9.40
N VAL A 10 23.49 7.07 8.31
CA VAL A 10 22.62 5.95 7.94
C VAL A 10 22.95 4.79 8.88
N PRO A 11 22.01 4.27 9.70
CA PRO A 11 22.31 3.15 10.57
C PRO A 11 22.40 1.87 9.73
N SER A 12 23.64 1.48 9.40
CA SER A 12 24.00 0.12 9.03
C SER A 12 23.70 -0.81 10.20
N SER A 13 22.60 -1.57 10.13
CA SER A 13 22.40 -2.74 10.98
C SER A 13 21.96 -3.93 10.14
N LYS A 14 22.73 -5.03 10.27
CA LYS A 14 22.51 -6.32 9.63
C LYS A 14 21.10 -6.85 9.97
N PRO A 15 20.34 -7.45 9.03
CA PRO A 15 18.97 -7.88 9.28
C PRO A 15 18.99 -9.19 10.08
N THR A 16 18.70 -9.09 11.37
CA THR A 16 18.38 -10.24 12.22
C THR A 16 16.99 -10.05 12.83
N ALA A 17 16.22 -11.15 12.81
CA ALA A 17 14.86 -11.31 13.31
C ALA A 17 13.73 -10.61 12.52
N SER A 18 12.75 -11.40 12.09
CA SER A 18 11.52 -10.96 11.42
C SER A 18 10.84 -9.83 12.22
N PRO A 19 10.68 -8.63 11.66
CA PRO A 19 10.05 -7.54 12.38
C PRO A 19 8.56 -7.84 12.55
N THR A 20 8.06 -7.74 13.78
CA THR A 20 6.62 -7.71 14.07
C THR A 20 5.97 -6.64 13.21
N VAL A 21 4.74 -6.85 12.70
CA VAL A 21 4.05 -5.94 11.75
C VAL A 21 4.01 -4.48 12.23
N THR A 22 3.95 -4.26 13.55
CA THR A 22 4.07 -2.92 14.17
C THR A 22 5.40 -2.21 13.90
N ARG A 23 6.53 -2.94 13.87
CA ARG A 23 7.85 -2.38 13.52
C ARG A 23 7.96 -2.07 12.03
N GLN A 24 7.32 -2.87 11.18
CA GLN A 24 7.25 -2.61 9.74
C GLN A 24 6.45 -1.34 9.46
N LEU A 25 5.30 -1.18 10.13
CA LEU A 25 4.49 0.05 10.06
C LEU A 25 5.30 1.30 10.43
N LEU A 26 6.03 1.24 11.55
CA LEU A 26 6.91 2.34 11.99
C LEU A 26 8.06 2.61 11.00
N ALA A 27 8.60 1.58 10.36
CA ALA A 27 9.64 1.74 9.35
C ALA A 27 9.09 2.42 8.08
N VAL A 28 7.93 1.98 7.60
CA VAL A 28 7.25 2.58 6.44
C VAL A 28 6.85 4.02 6.74
N GLU A 29 6.36 4.31 7.95
CA GLU A 29 6.05 5.67 8.39
C GLU A 29 7.29 6.59 8.31
N LYS A 30 8.42 6.15 8.87
CA LYS A 30 9.68 6.92 8.80
C LYS A 30 10.17 7.14 7.37
N LEU A 31 10.07 6.12 6.52
CA LEU A 31 10.44 6.24 5.10
C LEU A 31 9.49 7.19 4.35
N SER A 32 8.20 7.17 4.67
CA SER A 32 7.21 8.07 4.07
C SER A 32 7.50 9.52 4.46
N GLN A 33 7.83 9.78 5.73
CA GLN A 33 8.26 11.11 6.19
C GLN A 33 9.56 11.56 5.52
N ALA A 34 10.54 10.67 5.36
CA ALA A 34 11.78 10.96 4.66
C ALA A 34 11.51 11.32 3.18
N LEU A 35 10.58 10.61 2.52
CA LEU A 35 10.17 10.92 1.15
C LEU A 35 9.49 12.30 1.06
N THR A 36 8.61 12.63 2.00
CA THR A 36 7.98 13.96 2.08
C THR A 36 9.02 15.08 2.25
N GLN A 37 10.03 14.89 3.12
CA GLN A 37 11.13 15.85 3.29
C GLN A 37 11.93 16.03 1.98
N ARG A 38 12.08 14.98 1.18
CA ARG A 38 12.75 15.05 -0.13
C ARG A 38 11.95 15.81 -1.18
N VAL A 39 10.62 15.77 -1.11
CA VAL A 39 9.76 16.64 -1.95
C VAL A 39 10.01 18.11 -1.59
N GLY A 40 10.12 18.43 -0.30
CA GLY A 40 10.49 19.77 0.15
C GLY A 40 11.85 20.21 -0.41
N SER A 41 12.89 19.39 -0.22
CA SER A 41 14.24 19.70 -0.71
C SER A 41 14.33 19.77 -2.24
N PHE A 42 13.51 19.00 -2.96
CA PHE A 42 13.41 19.03 -4.42
C PHE A 42 13.01 20.42 -4.93
N TYR A 43 12.00 21.04 -4.31
CA TYR A 43 11.54 22.38 -4.67
C TYR A 43 12.47 23.48 -4.13
N GLU A 44 13.01 23.34 -2.91
CA GLU A 44 13.97 24.32 -2.35
C GLU A 44 15.27 24.42 -3.16
N GLN A 45 15.77 23.28 -3.64
CA GLN A 45 17.01 23.24 -4.41
C GLN A 45 16.79 23.51 -5.91
N GLY A 46 15.55 23.68 -6.37
CA GLY A 46 15.21 23.92 -7.78
C GLY A 46 15.71 22.81 -8.70
N ILE A 47 15.56 21.55 -8.29
CA ILE A 47 16.11 20.39 -9.03
C ILE A 47 15.42 20.24 -10.39
N ASP A 48 14.13 20.58 -10.48
CA ASP A 48 13.39 20.67 -11.73
C ASP A 48 14.05 21.61 -12.75
N LEU A 49 14.39 22.83 -12.32
CA LEU A 49 15.04 23.83 -13.15
C LEU A 49 16.45 23.37 -13.58
N LYS A 50 17.23 22.82 -12.63
CA LYS A 50 18.58 22.29 -12.90
C LYS A 50 18.54 21.11 -13.88
N TYR A 51 17.54 20.24 -13.78
CA TYR A 51 17.37 19.12 -14.70
C TYR A 51 17.01 19.59 -16.11
N ILE A 52 16.11 20.56 -16.22
CA ILE A 52 15.77 21.17 -17.51
C ILE A 52 17.01 21.84 -18.13
N GLU A 53 17.83 22.52 -17.31
CA GLU A 53 19.09 23.11 -17.75
C GLU A 53 20.09 22.04 -18.22
N SER A 54 20.28 20.94 -17.47
CA SER A 54 21.16 19.83 -17.86
C SER A 54 20.73 19.21 -19.20
N ASN A 55 19.43 18.94 -19.39
CA ASN A 55 18.92 18.40 -20.66
C ASN A 55 19.06 19.38 -21.84
N ASN A 56 18.92 20.68 -21.59
CA ASN A 56 19.15 21.69 -22.63
C ASN A 56 20.63 21.77 -23.02
N LEU A 57 21.55 21.53 -22.07
CA LEU A 57 22.98 21.42 -22.34
C LEU A 57 23.27 20.20 -23.23
N ASP A 58 22.58 19.07 -23.07
CA ASP A 58 22.77 17.90 -23.95
C ASP A 58 22.52 18.20 -25.42
N SER A 59 21.43 18.91 -25.73
CA SER A 59 21.14 19.33 -27.09
C SER A 59 22.23 20.27 -27.63
N LYS A 60 22.74 21.20 -26.80
CA LYS A 60 23.82 22.13 -27.15
C LYS A 60 25.16 21.40 -27.35
N ILE A 61 25.49 20.45 -26.49
CA ILE A 61 26.70 19.60 -26.58
C ILE A 61 26.64 18.78 -27.86
N LEU A 62 25.49 18.17 -28.18
CA LEU A 62 25.31 17.38 -29.40
C LEU A 62 25.50 18.24 -30.67
N LEU A 63 24.95 19.45 -30.70
CA LEU A 63 25.12 20.37 -31.82
C LEU A 63 26.57 20.87 -31.95
N GLN A 64 27.24 21.16 -30.84
CA GLN A 64 28.62 21.62 -30.84
C GLN A 64 29.62 20.51 -31.18
N THR A 65 29.43 19.28 -30.67
CA THR A 65 30.27 18.12 -30.98
C THR A 65 30.17 17.72 -32.45
N LYS A 66 28.99 17.83 -33.07
CA LYS A 66 28.82 17.68 -34.53
C LYS A 66 29.56 18.76 -35.33
N ARG A 67 29.72 19.96 -34.78
CA ARG A 67 30.35 21.09 -35.46
C ARG A 67 31.88 21.10 -35.28
N ASN A 68 32.38 20.81 -34.08
CA ASN A 68 33.80 20.72 -33.72
C ASN A 68 34.00 19.83 -32.47
N GLN A 69 34.58 18.64 -32.62
CA GLN A 69 34.74 17.66 -31.52
C GLN A 69 35.72 18.08 -30.40
N HIS A 70 36.58 19.07 -30.62
CA HIS A 70 37.65 19.45 -29.67
C HIS A 70 37.64 20.95 -29.29
N SER A 71 36.50 21.63 -29.44
CA SER A 71 36.38 23.04 -29.07
C SER A 71 36.44 23.23 -27.54
N GLY A 72 37.13 24.26 -27.05
CA GLY A 72 37.10 24.65 -25.63
C GLY A 72 35.68 24.88 -25.09
N ALA A 73 34.78 25.36 -25.95
CA ALA A 73 33.36 25.54 -25.62
C ALA A 73 32.63 24.21 -25.35
N THR A 74 33.00 23.12 -26.03
CA THR A 74 32.41 21.78 -25.73
C THR A 74 32.83 21.27 -24.35
N ARG A 75 34.08 21.52 -23.95
CA ARG A 75 34.59 21.15 -22.63
C ARG A 75 33.94 21.97 -21.52
N GLU A 76 33.70 23.26 -21.75
CA GLU A 76 32.99 24.12 -20.80
C GLU A 76 31.53 23.69 -20.61
N LEU A 77 30.81 23.38 -21.70
CA LEU A 77 29.44 22.85 -21.63
C LEU A 77 29.38 21.49 -20.91
N LEU A 78 30.38 20.61 -21.12
CA LEU A 78 30.47 19.33 -20.41
C LEU A 78 30.72 19.54 -18.90
N LEU A 79 31.59 20.47 -18.52
CA LEU A 79 31.83 20.80 -17.10
C LEU A 79 30.60 21.40 -16.43
N GLN A 80 29.87 22.28 -17.13
CA GLN A 80 28.60 22.82 -16.64
C GLN A 80 27.57 21.71 -16.42
N LYS A 81 27.45 20.79 -17.38
CA LYS A 81 26.57 19.62 -17.24
C LYS A 81 26.97 18.74 -16.05
N GLN A 82 28.26 18.40 -15.92
CA GLN A 82 28.75 17.59 -14.81
C GLN A 82 28.40 18.19 -13.44
N ARG A 83 28.55 19.52 -13.27
CA ARG A 83 28.17 20.20 -12.03
C ARG A 83 26.67 20.10 -11.72
N LEU A 84 25.82 20.14 -12.73
CA LEU A 84 24.38 19.98 -12.56
C LEU A 84 24.03 18.53 -12.21
N ASP A 85 24.63 17.57 -12.92
CA ASP A 85 24.40 16.14 -12.69
C ASP A 85 24.91 15.67 -11.32
N GLU A 86 26.01 16.27 -10.81
CA GLU A 86 26.51 16.05 -9.45
C GLU A 86 25.49 16.41 -8.36
N ILE A 87 24.54 17.30 -8.64
CA ILE A 87 23.48 17.69 -7.70
C ILE A 87 22.22 16.84 -7.93
N ILE A 88 21.87 16.57 -9.18
CA ILE A 88 20.64 15.87 -9.58
C ILE A 88 20.72 14.38 -9.22
N LEU A 89 21.80 13.71 -9.60
CA LEU A 89 21.93 12.25 -9.54
C LEU A 89 21.85 11.72 -8.09
N PRO A 90 22.51 12.33 -7.09
CA PRO A 90 22.37 11.88 -5.70
C PRO A 90 20.94 12.02 -5.18
N HIS A 91 20.24 13.14 -5.51
CA HIS A 91 18.86 13.34 -5.06
C HIS A 91 17.91 12.29 -5.65
N GLN A 92 18.07 11.99 -6.94
CA GLN A 92 17.32 10.92 -7.60
C GLN A 92 17.59 9.56 -6.96
N GLN A 93 18.87 9.23 -6.72
CA GLN A 93 19.27 7.93 -6.16
C GLN A 93 18.70 7.72 -4.77
N GLU A 94 18.79 8.73 -3.91
CA GLU A 94 18.27 8.65 -2.56
C GLU A 94 16.73 8.55 -2.55
N SER A 95 16.05 9.33 -3.39
CA SER A 95 14.58 9.26 -3.53
C SER A 95 14.12 7.88 -4.00
N ARG A 96 14.85 7.28 -4.95
CA ARG A 96 14.58 5.92 -5.47
C ARG A 96 14.82 4.85 -4.40
N VAL A 97 15.94 4.92 -3.67
CA VAL A 97 16.25 3.98 -2.60
C VAL A 97 15.16 4.01 -1.51
N ILE A 98 14.64 5.19 -1.16
CA ILE A 98 13.54 5.31 -0.20
C ILE A 98 12.28 4.60 -0.74
N LEU A 99 11.91 4.85 -2.00
CA LEU A 99 10.76 4.20 -2.64
C LEU A 99 10.91 2.68 -2.74
N ASP A 100 12.08 2.18 -3.16
CA ASP A 100 12.35 0.74 -3.27
C ASP A 100 12.33 0.07 -1.90
N ASN A 101 12.80 0.74 -0.84
CA ASN A 101 12.69 0.25 0.53
C ASN A 101 11.23 0.17 1.01
N ILE A 102 10.40 1.16 0.67
CA ILE A 102 8.95 1.12 0.95
C ILE A 102 8.31 -0.08 0.22
N LEU A 103 8.61 -0.26 -1.07
CA LEU A 103 8.11 -1.39 -1.87
C LEU A 103 8.50 -2.74 -1.28
N HIS A 104 9.76 -2.90 -0.88
CA HIS A 104 10.27 -4.12 -0.26
C HIS A 104 9.63 -4.44 1.10
N LEU A 105 9.29 -3.42 1.89
CA LEU A 105 8.65 -3.61 3.20
C LEU A 105 7.17 -3.95 3.08
N LEU A 106 6.47 -3.38 2.08
CA LEU A 106 5.04 -3.60 1.89
C LEU A 106 4.72 -4.90 1.16
N ILE A 107 5.57 -5.31 0.23
CA ILE A 107 5.34 -6.49 -0.60
C ILE A 107 6.24 -7.63 -0.10
N ASP A 108 5.79 -8.31 0.95
CA ASP A 108 6.44 -9.53 1.45
C ASP A 108 6.10 -10.73 0.55
N LYS A 109 7.14 -11.39 0.04
CA LYS A 109 7.06 -12.52 -0.89
C LYS A 109 6.44 -13.78 -0.28
N LYS A 110 6.44 -13.93 1.05
CA LYS A 110 6.05 -15.21 1.70
C LYS A 110 4.54 -15.38 1.92
N ASN A 111 3.80 -14.33 2.25
CA ASN A 111 2.34 -14.40 2.46
C ASN A 111 1.68 -13.00 2.39
N SER A 112 1.53 -12.43 1.19
CA SER A 112 1.00 -11.08 0.99
C SER A 112 -0.39 -10.90 1.57
N ARG A 113 -1.30 -11.85 1.36
CA ARG A 113 -2.68 -11.71 1.82
C ARG A 113 -2.77 -11.53 3.33
N ARG A 114 -2.18 -12.44 4.11
CA ARG A 114 -2.20 -12.33 5.57
C ARG A 114 -1.45 -11.10 6.07
N HIS A 115 -0.37 -10.71 5.38
CA HIS A 115 0.37 -9.50 5.69
C HIS A 115 -0.52 -8.25 5.53
N PHE A 116 -1.22 -8.11 4.41
CA PHE A 116 -2.14 -7.00 4.18
C PHE A 116 -3.36 -7.02 5.12
N GLU A 117 -3.90 -8.19 5.45
CA GLU A 117 -4.97 -8.33 6.45
C GLU A 117 -4.54 -7.74 7.82
N ILE A 118 -3.32 -8.07 8.27
CA ILE A 118 -2.79 -7.53 9.52
C ILE A 118 -2.55 -6.03 9.41
N ILE A 119 -2.01 -5.53 8.29
CA ILE A 119 -1.81 -4.09 8.06
C ILE A 119 -3.14 -3.33 8.17
N LEU A 120 -4.16 -3.76 7.42
CA LEU A 120 -5.47 -3.11 7.42
C LEU A 120 -6.08 -3.08 8.83
N GLY A 121 -6.04 -4.23 9.52
CA GLY A 121 -6.53 -4.34 10.89
C GLY A 121 -5.76 -3.48 11.89
N THR A 122 -4.43 -3.49 11.83
CA THR A 122 -3.58 -2.70 12.75
C THR A 122 -3.73 -1.20 12.52
N ILE A 123 -3.86 -0.75 11.28
CA ILE A 123 -4.10 0.68 10.98
C ILE A 123 -5.48 1.10 11.52
N LEU A 124 -6.54 0.32 11.25
CA LEU A 124 -7.88 0.64 11.76
C LEU A 124 -7.95 0.59 13.29
N LEU A 125 -7.24 -0.34 13.93
CA LEU A 125 -7.14 -0.41 15.40
C LEU A 125 -6.51 0.83 16.02
N ASN A 126 -5.56 1.47 15.32
CA ASN A 126 -4.87 2.67 15.78
C ASN A 126 -5.61 3.98 15.46
N TYR A 127 -6.67 3.91 14.67
CA TYR A 127 -7.39 5.07 14.18
C TYR A 127 -8.13 5.81 15.33
N PRO A 128 -8.02 7.16 15.40
CA PRO A 128 -8.64 7.93 16.47
C PRO A 128 -10.15 8.06 16.26
N ILE A 129 -10.94 7.47 17.16
CA ILE A 129 -12.42 7.53 17.11
C ILE A 129 -12.98 8.70 17.94
N ASP A 130 -12.27 9.17 18.97
CA ASP A 130 -12.83 10.07 19.98
C ASP A 130 -11.85 11.14 20.45
N LYS A 131 -12.30 12.39 20.53
CA LYS A 131 -11.52 13.54 21.03
C LYS A 131 -11.16 13.41 22.51
N SER A 132 -11.90 12.60 23.27
CA SER A 132 -11.60 12.27 24.66
C SER A 132 -10.30 11.47 24.85
N ASP A 133 -9.67 10.97 23.77
CA ASP A 133 -8.37 10.31 23.85
C ASP A 133 -7.24 11.33 24.07
N ALA A 134 -6.49 11.18 25.15
CA ALA A 134 -5.28 11.97 25.43
C ALA A 134 -4.24 11.91 24.29
N LYS A 135 -4.27 10.87 23.45
CA LYS A 135 -3.37 10.68 22.30
C LYS A 135 -4.01 11.03 20.95
N PHE A 136 -5.20 11.64 20.94
CA PHE A 136 -5.98 11.91 19.72
C PHE A 136 -5.17 12.65 18.64
N ARG A 137 -4.46 13.73 18.99
CA ARG A 137 -3.63 14.51 18.04
C ARG A 137 -2.53 13.67 17.40
N ASN A 138 -1.78 12.91 18.20
CA ASN A 138 -0.71 12.06 17.68
C ASN A 138 -1.25 10.95 16.77
N ARG A 139 -2.39 10.35 17.12
CA ARG A 139 -3.04 9.31 16.29
C ARG A 139 -3.58 9.86 14.98
N ILE A 140 -4.02 11.12 14.94
CA ILE A 140 -4.42 11.79 13.70
C ILE A 140 -3.22 11.90 12.75
N GLU A 141 -2.08 12.39 13.24
CA GLU A 141 -0.88 12.53 12.42
C GLU A 141 -0.37 11.17 11.90
N ILE A 142 -0.38 10.16 12.76
CA ILE A 142 -0.06 8.77 12.37
C ILE A 142 -1.08 8.24 11.34
N SER A 143 -2.37 8.57 11.47
CA SER A 143 -3.39 8.14 10.51
C SER A 143 -3.22 8.82 9.14
N LYS A 144 -2.77 10.08 9.11
CA LYS A 144 -2.42 10.78 7.87
C LYS A 144 -1.24 10.09 7.18
N SER A 145 -0.17 9.78 7.92
CA SER A 145 1.04 9.15 7.36
C SER A 145 0.81 7.71 6.89
N LEU A 146 -0.07 6.95 7.56
CA LEU A 146 -0.36 5.55 7.23
C LEU A 146 -1.47 5.38 6.17
N LYS A 147 -2.16 6.44 5.77
CA LYS A 147 -3.23 6.37 4.77
C LYS A 147 -2.77 5.81 3.41
N PRO A 148 -1.62 6.21 2.84
CA PRO A 148 -1.11 5.62 1.59
C PRO A 148 -0.85 4.12 1.73
N MET A 149 -0.34 3.69 2.89
CA MET A 149 -0.12 2.27 3.19
C MET A 149 -1.43 1.48 3.26
N TYR A 150 -2.48 2.06 3.84
CA TYR A 150 -3.83 1.45 3.83
C TYR A 150 -4.36 1.30 2.39
N GLN A 151 -4.21 2.32 1.55
CA GLN A 151 -4.59 2.26 0.13
C GLN A 151 -3.79 1.20 -0.64
N CYS A 152 -2.49 1.08 -0.39
CA CYS A 152 -1.63 0.08 -1.00
C CYS A 152 -2.06 -1.36 -0.66
N ALA A 153 -2.42 -1.60 0.61
CA ALA A 153 -2.92 -2.90 1.05
C ALA A 153 -4.26 -3.24 0.38
N LEU A 154 -5.19 -2.30 0.32
CA LEU A 154 -6.47 -2.49 -0.39
C LEU A 154 -6.26 -2.78 -1.88
N MET A 155 -5.42 -1.97 -2.53
CA MET A 155 -5.14 -2.11 -3.96
C MET A 155 -4.52 -3.47 -4.26
N SER A 156 -3.54 -3.90 -3.47
CA SER A 156 -2.85 -5.18 -3.68
C SER A 156 -3.78 -6.38 -3.54
N LEU A 157 -4.72 -6.33 -2.59
CA LEU A 157 -5.74 -7.37 -2.41
C LEU A 157 -6.80 -7.33 -3.51
N LEU A 158 -7.23 -6.14 -3.93
CA LEU A 158 -8.20 -5.96 -5.00
C LEU A 158 -7.64 -6.47 -6.35
N LEU A 159 -6.37 -6.18 -6.66
CA LEU A 159 -5.68 -6.69 -7.85
C LEU A 159 -5.62 -8.23 -7.84
N ASP A 160 -5.27 -8.84 -6.71
CA ASP A 160 -5.26 -10.31 -6.57
C ASP A 160 -6.67 -10.90 -6.75
N SER A 161 -7.72 -10.24 -6.25
CA SER A 161 -9.10 -10.67 -6.50
C SER A 161 -9.49 -10.57 -7.97
N MET A 162 -9.23 -9.41 -8.60
CA MET A 162 -9.61 -9.16 -9.98
C MET A 162 -8.92 -10.10 -10.96
N LEU A 163 -7.65 -10.43 -10.72
CA LEU A 163 -6.90 -11.37 -11.56
C LEU A 163 -7.42 -12.81 -11.43
N LYS A 164 -7.90 -13.22 -10.25
CA LYS A 164 -8.57 -14.53 -10.08
C LYS A 164 -9.89 -14.61 -10.83
N ASP A 165 -10.59 -13.50 -11.00
CA ASP A 165 -11.80 -13.41 -11.81
C ASP A 165 -11.50 -13.36 -13.32
N GLY A 166 -10.22 -13.34 -13.71
CA GLY A 166 -9.80 -13.28 -15.12
C GLY A 166 -9.87 -11.89 -15.75
N TYR A 167 -9.85 -10.82 -14.92
CA TYR A 167 -9.91 -9.45 -15.41
C TYR A 167 -8.74 -9.10 -16.35
N GLN A 168 -9.03 -8.37 -17.42
CA GLN A 168 -8.04 -7.93 -18.41
C GLN A 168 -7.99 -6.41 -18.44
N PHE A 169 -6.80 -5.86 -18.20
CA PHE A 169 -6.57 -4.42 -18.29
C PHE A 169 -6.57 -3.95 -19.75
N LYS A 170 -7.09 -2.74 -19.98
CA LYS A 170 -7.09 -2.08 -21.30
C LYS A 170 -5.70 -1.60 -21.72
N SER A 171 -4.81 -1.38 -20.75
CA SER A 171 -3.44 -0.94 -21.01
C SER A 171 -2.63 -2.06 -21.66
N GLN A 172 -2.03 -1.77 -22.82
CA GLN A 172 -1.16 -2.71 -23.53
C GLN A 172 0.02 -3.15 -22.66
N TYR A 173 0.68 -2.21 -21.97
CA TYR A 173 1.78 -2.49 -21.06
C TYR A 173 1.41 -3.48 -19.94
N LEU A 174 0.23 -3.30 -19.32
CA LEU A 174 -0.24 -4.23 -18.28
C LEU A 174 -0.66 -5.58 -18.86
N SER A 175 -1.21 -5.59 -20.08
CA SER A 175 -1.57 -6.83 -20.76
C SER A 175 -0.34 -7.69 -21.11
N ASP A 176 0.74 -7.04 -21.54
CA ASP A 176 2.03 -7.69 -21.84
C ASP A 176 2.65 -8.24 -20.55
N LEU A 177 2.64 -7.46 -19.46
CA LEU A 177 3.11 -7.89 -18.14
C LEU A 177 2.35 -9.12 -17.60
N LEU A 178 1.04 -9.17 -17.85
CA LEU A 178 0.16 -10.25 -17.37
C LEU A 178 0.09 -11.45 -18.32
N SER A 179 0.70 -11.38 -19.50
CA SER A 179 0.83 -12.54 -20.38
C SER A 179 1.66 -13.65 -19.72
N ASP A 180 2.74 -13.26 -19.03
CA ASP A 180 3.57 -14.14 -18.21
C ASP A 180 2.79 -14.74 -17.03
N TYR A 181 1.87 -13.97 -16.43
CA TYR A 181 1.02 -14.42 -15.34
C TYR A 181 0.07 -15.56 -15.75
N LYS A 182 -0.58 -15.45 -16.93
CA LYS A 182 -1.47 -16.48 -17.46
C LYS A 182 -0.72 -17.79 -17.74
N LEU A 183 0.48 -17.71 -18.30
CA LEU A 183 1.32 -18.87 -18.59
C LEU A 183 1.77 -19.60 -17.30
N GLU A 184 2.07 -18.87 -16.24
CA GLU A 184 2.40 -19.47 -14.95
C GLU A 184 1.19 -20.09 -14.24
N GLN A 185 0.01 -19.47 -14.32
CA GLN A 185 -1.21 -20.07 -13.75
C GLN A 185 -1.54 -21.41 -14.41
N ILE A 186 -1.39 -21.51 -15.74
CA ILE A 186 -1.60 -22.76 -16.49
C ILE A 186 -0.64 -23.85 -16.01
N LYS A 187 0.66 -23.53 -15.86
CA LYS A 187 1.67 -24.47 -15.33
C LYS A 187 1.39 -24.91 -13.89
N ILE A 188 0.88 -24.02 -13.04
CA ILE A 188 0.48 -24.34 -11.66
C ILE A 188 -0.76 -25.23 -11.62
N GLN A 189 -1.70 -25.03 -12.55
CA GLN A 189 -2.91 -25.85 -12.65
C GLN A 189 -2.59 -27.27 -13.13
N GLU A 190 -1.69 -27.41 -14.09
CA GLU A 190 -1.17 -28.69 -14.61
C GLU A 190 -0.33 -29.45 -13.56
N SER A 191 0.37 -28.75 -12.67
CA SER A 191 1.17 -29.38 -11.59
C SER A 191 0.36 -29.72 -10.34
N LYS A 192 -0.77 -29.05 -10.09
CA LYS A 192 -1.70 -29.39 -9.01
C LYS A 192 -2.39 -30.75 -9.19
N GLU A 193 -2.45 -31.29 -10.41
CA GLU A 193 -2.86 -32.67 -10.66
C GLU A 193 -1.82 -33.71 -10.21
N LYS A 194 -0.57 -33.32 -9.92
CA LYS A 194 0.52 -34.26 -9.56
C LYS A 194 1.09 -34.16 -8.14
N GLU A 195 0.79 -33.13 -7.33
CA GLU A 195 1.31 -33.05 -5.96
C GLU A 195 0.25 -32.61 -4.91
N ILE A 196 -0.57 -33.56 -4.47
CA ILE A 196 -1.23 -33.48 -3.16
C ILE A 196 -0.32 -34.23 -2.17
N ARG A 197 0.61 -33.53 -1.47
CA ARG A 197 1.05 -33.94 -0.10
C ARG A 197 2.07 -33.06 0.64
N ASN A 198 2.67 -32.03 0.07
CA ASN A 198 3.58 -31.16 0.84
C ASN A 198 3.04 -29.74 0.96
N LYS A 199 2.69 -29.32 2.19
CA LYS A 199 2.40 -27.92 2.55
C LYS A 199 3.64 -27.03 2.38
N LYS A 200 4.13 -26.86 1.15
CA LYS A 200 5.06 -25.78 0.80
C LYS A 200 4.25 -24.56 0.40
N GLN A 201 4.50 -23.47 1.11
CA GLN A 201 3.93 -22.15 0.90
C GLN A 201 4.02 -21.78 -0.58
N VAL A 202 2.88 -21.43 -1.18
CA VAL A 202 2.80 -20.94 -2.57
C VAL A 202 3.57 -19.62 -2.61
N SER A 203 4.75 -19.61 -3.23
CA SER A 203 5.45 -18.38 -3.58
C SER A 203 4.52 -17.54 -4.46
N GLN A 204 4.35 -16.26 -4.13
CA GLN A 204 3.58 -15.36 -4.98
C GLN A 204 4.14 -15.32 -6.40
N ASN A 205 3.23 -15.19 -7.36
CA ASN A 205 3.58 -15.06 -8.76
C ASN A 205 4.42 -13.76 -8.96
N PRO A 206 5.58 -13.82 -9.62
CA PRO A 206 6.43 -12.67 -9.88
C PRO A 206 5.70 -11.54 -10.64
N ALA A 207 4.83 -11.86 -11.61
CA ALA A 207 4.09 -10.85 -12.36
C ALA A 207 3.05 -10.11 -11.49
N LEU A 208 2.41 -10.81 -10.53
CA LEU A 208 1.54 -10.16 -9.54
C LEU A 208 2.34 -9.21 -8.64
N THR A 209 3.54 -9.62 -8.26
CA THR A 209 4.45 -8.80 -7.43
C THR A 209 4.85 -7.53 -8.17
N GLU A 210 5.21 -7.63 -9.45
CA GLU A 210 5.55 -6.47 -10.29
C GLU A 210 4.34 -5.54 -10.48
N LEU A 211 3.14 -6.09 -10.72
CA LEU A 211 1.91 -5.30 -10.81
C LEU A 211 1.63 -4.54 -9.51
N GLN A 212 1.71 -5.22 -8.36
CA GLN A 212 1.51 -4.60 -7.05
C GLN A 212 2.55 -3.48 -6.82
N GLN A 213 3.81 -3.70 -7.18
CA GLN A 213 4.85 -2.68 -7.04
C GLN A 213 4.53 -1.41 -7.86
N ILE A 214 4.03 -1.55 -9.09
CA ILE A 214 3.65 -0.41 -9.93
C ILE A 214 2.54 0.40 -9.27
N PHE A 215 1.50 -0.27 -8.74
CA PHE A 215 0.39 0.41 -8.09
C PHE A 215 0.77 1.07 -6.76
N VAL A 216 1.64 0.43 -5.97
CA VAL A 216 2.18 1.03 -4.75
C VAL A 216 2.98 2.29 -5.09
N GLU A 217 3.83 2.24 -6.11
CA GLU A 217 4.60 3.39 -6.57
C GLU A 217 3.68 4.53 -7.04
N LEU A 218 2.64 4.22 -7.82
CA LEU A 218 1.63 5.21 -8.24
C LEU A 218 0.93 5.88 -7.06
N ILE A 219 0.53 5.12 -6.03
CA ILE A 219 -0.14 5.66 -4.85
C ILE A 219 0.79 6.60 -4.09
N TYR A 220 2.03 6.19 -3.83
CA TYR A 220 3.01 7.01 -3.11
C TYR A 220 3.36 8.28 -3.87
N LEU A 221 3.63 8.19 -5.17
CA LEU A 221 3.95 9.37 -6.00
C LEU A 221 2.79 10.35 -6.08
N LYS A 222 1.55 9.87 -6.23
CA LYS A 222 0.36 10.73 -6.21
C LYS A 222 0.18 11.42 -4.86
N GLU A 223 0.45 10.74 -3.76
CA GLU A 223 0.41 11.36 -2.43
C GLU A 223 1.51 12.43 -2.27
N MET A 224 2.72 12.19 -2.79
CA MET A 224 3.81 13.16 -2.74
C MET A 224 3.48 14.49 -3.43
N GLY A 225 2.59 14.49 -4.43
CA GLY A 225 2.09 15.72 -5.06
C GLY A 225 1.33 16.66 -4.11
N LEU A 226 0.78 16.16 -3.00
CA LEU A 226 0.11 16.97 -1.98
C LEU A 226 1.09 17.73 -1.08
N TYR A 227 2.34 17.27 -1.01
CA TYR A 227 3.38 17.85 -0.15
C TYR A 227 4.27 18.88 -0.89
N SER A 228 3.89 19.30 -2.10
CA SER A 228 4.59 20.40 -2.77
C SER A 228 4.29 21.73 -2.08
N PRO A 229 5.22 22.71 -2.09
CA PRO A 229 5.01 24.01 -1.44
C PRO A 229 3.72 24.70 -1.88
N LYS A 230 3.38 24.65 -3.18
CA LYS A 230 2.14 25.21 -3.73
C LYS A 230 0.90 24.45 -3.24
N SER A 231 0.95 23.13 -3.17
CA SER A 231 -0.15 22.32 -2.63
C SER A 231 -0.38 22.61 -1.14
N LEU A 232 0.71 22.77 -0.37
CA LEU A 232 0.65 23.14 1.05
C LEU A 232 0.07 24.56 1.24
N GLU A 233 0.45 25.52 0.40
CA GLU A 233 -0.13 26.87 0.41
C GLU A 233 -1.66 26.83 0.16
N ILE A 234 -2.12 26.04 -0.82
CA ILE A 234 -3.55 25.88 -1.09
C ILE A 234 -4.27 25.23 0.10
N LEU A 235 -3.63 24.27 0.77
CA LEU A 235 -4.17 23.64 1.97
C LEU A 235 -4.22 24.62 3.16
N GLU A 236 -3.24 25.51 3.31
CA GLU A 236 -3.20 26.53 4.37
C GLU A 236 -4.23 27.65 4.18
N ARG A 237 -4.57 28.00 2.93
CA ARG A 237 -5.64 28.98 2.61
C ARG A 237 -6.98 28.62 3.25
N THR A 238 -7.20 27.35 3.54
CA THR A 238 -8.42 26.83 4.17
C THR A 238 -8.05 26.18 5.50
N GLY A 239 -8.37 26.83 6.62
CA GLY A 239 -7.97 26.37 7.97
C GLY A 239 -8.27 24.89 8.27
N GLU A 240 -7.69 24.40 9.38
CA GLU A 240 -7.58 23.00 9.83
C GLU A 240 -8.88 22.15 9.82
N ASN A 241 -9.56 21.88 8.69
CA ASN A 241 -10.75 21.00 8.68
C ASN A 241 -11.21 20.46 7.31
N ASN A 242 -10.37 20.43 6.27
CA ASN A 242 -10.70 19.78 4.97
C ASN A 242 -11.98 20.31 4.27
N LEU A 243 -12.47 21.51 4.62
CA LEU A 243 -13.55 22.17 3.91
C LEU A 243 -12.94 23.11 2.88
N LEU A 244 -12.27 22.51 1.88
CA LEU A 244 -11.85 23.25 0.69
C LEU A 244 -13.10 23.59 -0.12
N ASP A 245 -13.26 24.87 -0.45
CA ASP A 245 -14.21 25.32 -1.46
C ASP A 245 -14.00 24.56 -2.78
N MET A 246 -15.05 24.45 -3.59
CA MET A 246 -14.99 23.68 -4.84
C MET A 246 -13.87 24.17 -5.76
N ASN A 247 -13.60 25.47 -5.79
CA ASN A 247 -12.51 26.07 -6.57
C ASN A 247 -11.14 25.65 -6.04
N ASN A 248 -10.89 25.82 -4.74
CA ASN A 248 -9.62 25.43 -4.11
C ASN A 248 -9.39 23.91 -4.21
N ARG A 249 -10.45 23.10 -4.17
CA ARG A 249 -10.36 21.65 -4.40
C ARG A 249 -9.92 21.33 -5.83
N GLN A 250 -10.48 22.00 -6.83
CA GLN A 250 -10.08 21.81 -8.22
C GLN A 250 -8.64 22.26 -8.45
N GLU A 251 -8.24 23.41 -7.89
CA GLU A 251 -6.88 23.93 -7.93
C GLU A 251 -5.89 22.95 -7.27
N LEU A 252 -6.20 22.45 -6.06
CA LEU A 252 -5.38 21.47 -5.36
C LEU A 252 -5.24 20.17 -6.15
N LEU A 253 -6.32 19.67 -6.75
CA LEU A 253 -6.27 18.45 -7.57
C LEU A 253 -5.39 18.63 -8.81
N ALA A 254 -5.49 19.76 -9.50
CA ALA A 254 -4.67 20.06 -10.67
C ALA A 254 -3.18 20.23 -10.28
N GLN A 255 -2.92 21.00 -9.22
CA GLN A 255 -1.57 21.25 -8.72
C GLN A 255 -0.91 19.98 -8.20
N SER A 256 -1.65 19.14 -7.46
CA SER A 256 -1.18 17.87 -6.94
C SER A 256 -0.76 16.92 -8.06
N LYS A 257 -1.56 16.80 -9.14
CA LYS A 257 -1.22 15.98 -10.30
C LYS A 257 0.05 16.46 -10.99
N LEU A 258 0.16 17.77 -11.22
CA LEU A 258 1.33 18.37 -11.86
C LEU A 258 2.60 18.18 -11.01
N SER A 259 2.51 18.43 -9.70
CA SER A 259 3.63 18.23 -8.77
C SER A 259 4.06 16.76 -8.68
N ALA A 260 3.12 15.81 -8.65
CA ALA A 260 3.43 14.38 -8.67
C ALA A 260 4.18 13.98 -9.95
N GLN A 261 3.73 14.46 -11.11
CA GLN A 261 4.39 14.21 -12.40
C GLN A 261 5.80 14.79 -12.45
N GLN A 262 6.00 16.03 -11.98
CA GLN A 262 7.30 16.67 -11.90
C GLN A 262 8.25 15.92 -10.97
N PHE A 263 7.78 15.56 -9.78
CA PHE A 263 8.62 14.84 -8.81
C PHE A 263 9.01 13.45 -9.32
N HIS A 264 8.09 12.71 -9.95
CA HIS A 264 8.44 11.45 -10.61
C HIS A 264 9.50 11.65 -11.72
N HIS A 265 9.28 12.65 -12.59
CA HIS A 265 10.15 12.83 -13.75
C HIS A 265 11.55 13.36 -13.39
N TYR A 266 11.62 14.35 -12.51
CA TYR A 266 12.84 15.08 -12.17
C TYR A 266 13.45 14.65 -10.83
N GLY A 267 12.60 14.34 -9.84
CA GLY A 267 13.03 14.00 -8.48
C GLY A 267 13.37 12.53 -8.28
N VAL A 268 12.69 11.60 -8.95
CA VAL A 268 13.00 10.16 -8.91
C VAL A 268 13.81 9.73 -10.13
N GLY A 269 13.40 10.17 -11.33
CA GLY A 269 14.10 9.89 -12.58
C GLY A 269 14.04 8.42 -13.04
N VAL A 270 14.52 8.18 -14.27
CA VAL A 270 14.80 6.83 -14.77
C VAL A 270 16.21 6.47 -14.30
N LEU A 271 16.36 5.99 -13.07
CA LEU A 271 17.67 5.55 -12.63
C LEU A 271 17.99 4.16 -13.18
N GLU A 272 19.16 4.04 -13.80
CA GLU A 272 19.77 2.78 -14.19
C GLU A 272 20.08 1.96 -12.92
N ILE A 273 19.30 0.91 -12.64
CA ILE A 273 19.62 -0.02 -11.54
C ILE A 273 20.40 -1.22 -12.11
N ARG A 274 21.49 -1.58 -11.41
CA ARG A 274 22.29 -2.79 -11.63
C ARG A 274 21.40 -4.04 -11.63
N ALA A 275 21.50 -4.88 -12.66
CA ALA A 275 20.78 -6.15 -12.70
C ALA A 275 21.16 -7.02 -11.48
N VAL A 276 20.15 -7.43 -10.72
CA VAL A 276 20.30 -8.51 -9.74
C VAL A 276 19.94 -9.80 -10.48
N LEU A 277 20.95 -10.61 -10.77
CA LEU A 277 20.76 -11.95 -11.34
C LEU A 277 19.89 -12.81 -10.40
N PRO A 278 18.99 -13.66 -10.94
CA PRO A 278 18.38 -14.71 -10.15
C PRO A 278 19.49 -15.65 -9.65
N VAL A 279 19.66 -15.72 -8.33
CA VAL A 279 20.49 -16.75 -7.71
C VAL A 279 19.72 -18.05 -7.81
N ASP A 280 19.96 -18.83 -8.86
CA ASP A 280 19.42 -20.18 -8.95
C ASP A 280 20.05 -21.07 -7.88
N SER A 281 19.26 -21.33 -6.85
CA SER A 281 19.54 -22.25 -5.76
C SER A 281 19.38 -23.71 -6.22
N THR A 282 20.07 -24.16 -7.28
CA THR A 282 20.13 -25.59 -7.64
C THR A 282 21.40 -26.02 -8.38
N TYR A 283 22.58 -25.46 -8.11
CA TYR A 283 23.83 -26.14 -8.47
C TYR A 283 24.47 -26.78 -7.24
N ARG A 284 23.93 -27.95 -6.90
CA ARG A 284 24.69 -28.96 -6.15
C ARG A 284 25.88 -29.31 -7.03
N SER A 285 27.08 -28.91 -6.63
CA SER A 285 28.34 -29.34 -7.22
C SER A 285 28.37 -30.86 -7.33
N ARG A 286 27.97 -31.41 -8.49
CA ARG A 286 28.31 -32.78 -8.84
C ARG A 286 29.78 -32.74 -9.21
N SER A 287 30.59 -33.21 -8.27
CA SER A 287 31.98 -33.63 -8.50
C SER A 287 31.99 -34.55 -9.73
N PHE A 288 32.42 -34.02 -10.86
CA PHE A 288 32.72 -34.83 -12.03
C PHE A 288 34.15 -35.33 -11.89
N TYR A 289 34.27 -36.66 -11.87
CA TYR A 289 35.50 -37.42 -11.83
C TYR A 289 36.55 -36.88 -12.81
N ASN A 290 37.76 -36.70 -12.29
CA ASN A 290 38.97 -36.41 -13.05
C ASN A 290 39.15 -37.40 -14.21
N LYS A 291 38.93 -36.94 -15.44
CA LYS A 291 39.51 -37.55 -16.64
C LYS A 291 40.43 -36.49 -17.26
N LYS A 292 41.74 -36.75 -17.22
CA LYS A 292 42.78 -35.89 -17.79
C LYS A 292 42.47 -35.68 -19.28
N PHE A 293 41.97 -34.49 -19.62
CA PHE A 293 41.95 -33.96 -20.98
C PHE A 293 42.91 -32.77 -21.04
N ASN A 294 43.50 -32.57 -22.21
CA ASN A 294 44.60 -31.65 -22.47
C ASN A 294 44.33 -30.23 -21.95
N SER A 295 45.37 -29.59 -21.42
CA SER A 295 45.32 -28.29 -20.73
C SER A 295 44.91 -27.10 -21.60
N GLU A 296 44.92 -27.25 -22.92
CA GLU A 296 44.56 -26.18 -23.87
C GLU A 296 43.06 -26.17 -24.20
N GLU A 297 42.45 -27.32 -24.51
CA GLU A 297 40.99 -27.42 -24.78
C GLU A 297 40.14 -27.01 -23.56
N THR A 298 40.64 -27.25 -22.34
CA THR A 298 39.92 -26.94 -21.09
C THR A 298 39.94 -25.45 -20.74
N GLN A 299 40.92 -24.69 -21.26
CA GLN A 299 40.98 -23.23 -21.07
C GLN A 299 40.07 -22.50 -22.06
N ASP A 300 40.03 -22.96 -23.31
CA ASP A 300 39.15 -22.38 -24.33
C ASP A 300 37.67 -22.64 -24.05
N THR A 301 37.29 -23.83 -23.58
CA THR A 301 35.90 -24.09 -23.17
C THR A 301 35.49 -23.24 -21.96
N LYS A 302 36.37 -23.04 -20.97
CA LYS A 302 36.11 -22.17 -19.81
C LYS A 302 36.01 -20.70 -20.20
N LYS A 303 36.83 -20.24 -21.15
CA LYS A 303 36.78 -18.88 -21.67
C LYS A 303 35.50 -18.64 -22.47
N GLN A 304 35.10 -19.60 -23.31
CA GLN A 304 33.82 -19.55 -24.03
C GLN A 304 32.61 -19.61 -23.09
N GLU A 305 32.67 -20.39 -22.00
CA GLU A 305 31.62 -20.38 -20.97
C GLU A 305 31.54 -19.05 -20.22
N LEU A 306 32.68 -18.44 -19.89
CA LEU A 306 32.74 -17.11 -19.24
C LEU A 306 32.22 -16.01 -20.16
N GLU A 307 32.58 -16.04 -21.45
CA GLU A 307 32.09 -15.11 -22.47
C GLU A 307 30.58 -15.26 -22.69
N LYS A 308 30.06 -16.49 -22.75
CA LYS A 308 28.62 -16.75 -22.80
C LYS A 308 27.90 -16.22 -21.55
N GLN A 309 28.46 -16.45 -20.36
CA GLN A 309 27.92 -15.92 -19.10
C GLN A 309 27.93 -14.38 -19.08
N GLN A 310 28.97 -13.74 -19.59
CA GLN A 310 29.02 -12.27 -19.67
C GLN A 310 28.01 -11.73 -20.68
N GLN A 311 27.87 -12.37 -21.85
CA GLN A 311 26.85 -12.00 -22.84
C GLN A 311 25.43 -12.19 -22.31
N GLU A 312 25.17 -13.24 -21.52
CA GLU A 312 23.88 -13.46 -20.86
C GLU A 312 23.60 -12.39 -19.79
N LYS A 313 24.62 -11.98 -19.02
CA LYS A 313 24.51 -10.86 -18.07
C LYS A 313 24.20 -9.54 -18.77
N ASP A 314 24.94 -9.20 -19.83
CA ASP A 314 24.74 -7.96 -20.59
C ASP A 314 23.34 -7.93 -21.23
N LYS A 315 22.85 -9.08 -21.72
CA LYS A 315 21.47 -9.22 -22.24
C LYS A 315 20.44 -9.03 -21.12
N ALA A 316 20.63 -9.66 -19.97
CA ALA A 316 19.74 -9.53 -18.82
C ALA A 316 19.69 -8.09 -18.29
N GLU A 317 20.83 -7.40 -18.24
CA GLU A 317 20.93 -5.99 -17.88
C GLU A 317 20.16 -5.10 -18.84
N ARG A 318 20.32 -5.28 -20.15
CA ARG A 318 19.56 -4.53 -21.16
C ARG A 318 18.06 -4.76 -21.04
N ILE A 319 17.63 -6.00 -20.83
CA ILE A 319 16.21 -6.32 -20.65
C ILE A 319 15.66 -5.66 -19.38
N ALA A 320 16.41 -5.69 -18.28
CA ALA A 320 16.02 -5.03 -17.03
C ALA A 320 15.87 -3.51 -17.20
N GLN A 321 16.82 -2.87 -17.88
CA GLN A 321 16.76 -1.45 -18.21
C GLN A 321 15.55 -1.10 -19.09
N MET A 322 15.30 -1.89 -20.14
CA MET A 322 14.12 -1.70 -21.00
C MET A 322 12.81 -1.83 -20.22
N LYS A 323 12.69 -2.83 -19.34
CA LYS A 323 11.52 -3.00 -18.47
C LYS A 323 11.32 -1.82 -17.53
N GLN A 324 12.39 -1.30 -16.93
CA GLN A 324 12.33 -0.12 -16.05
C GLN A 324 11.94 1.15 -16.81
N ALA A 325 12.49 1.37 -18.00
CA ALA A 325 12.13 2.49 -18.86
C ALA A 325 10.66 2.45 -19.30
N ALA A 326 10.15 1.24 -19.61
CA ALA A 326 8.74 1.03 -19.93
C ALA A 326 7.85 1.31 -18.70
N ARG A 327 8.21 0.78 -17.52
CA ARG A 327 7.52 1.08 -16.25
C ARG A 327 7.47 2.58 -15.96
N PHE A 328 8.59 3.28 -16.11
CA PHE A 328 8.67 4.72 -15.87
C PHE A 328 7.79 5.50 -16.83
N THR A 329 7.83 5.18 -18.13
CA THR A 329 6.97 5.81 -19.15
C THR A 329 5.50 5.58 -18.82
N PHE A 330 5.12 4.35 -18.49
CA PHE A 330 3.76 4.02 -18.10
C PHE A 330 3.30 4.82 -16.86
N ILE A 331 4.11 4.89 -15.80
CA ILE A 331 3.77 5.65 -14.59
C ILE A 331 3.62 7.15 -14.91
N LYS A 332 4.51 7.70 -15.75
CA LYS A 332 4.45 9.09 -16.21
C LYS A 332 3.16 9.39 -16.97
N GLU A 333 2.73 8.50 -17.86
CA GLU A 333 1.47 8.62 -18.59
C GLU A 333 0.25 8.58 -17.66
N GLN A 334 0.24 7.70 -16.65
CA GLN A 334 -0.85 7.61 -15.67
C GLN A 334 -0.95 8.82 -14.72
N MET A 335 0.05 9.69 -14.69
CA MET A 335 0.07 10.92 -13.91
C MET A 335 -0.10 12.19 -14.77
N ASP A 336 -0.30 12.07 -16.08
CA ASP A 336 -0.44 13.23 -16.96
C ASP A 336 -1.72 14.03 -16.62
N PRO A 337 -1.61 15.29 -16.19
CA PRO A 337 -2.77 16.12 -15.89
C PRO A 337 -3.60 16.46 -17.14
N LYS A 338 -3.06 16.31 -18.35
CA LYS A 338 -3.73 16.64 -19.61
C LYS A 338 -4.56 15.49 -20.19
N ALA A 339 -4.49 14.29 -19.60
CA ALA A 339 -5.30 13.16 -20.03
C ALA A 339 -6.80 13.47 -19.79
N SER A 340 -7.57 13.63 -20.87
CA SER A 340 -8.95 14.15 -20.85
C SER A 340 -10.01 13.14 -20.41
N ALA A 341 -9.65 11.89 -20.14
CA ALA A 341 -10.55 10.84 -19.69
C ALA A 341 -10.01 10.15 -18.42
N SER A 342 -10.92 9.74 -17.52
CA SER A 342 -10.56 8.85 -16.42
C SER A 342 -10.03 7.54 -17.00
N SER A 343 -8.72 7.29 -16.86
CA SER A 343 -8.18 6.00 -17.24
C SER A 343 -8.77 4.92 -16.32
N GLU A 344 -8.84 3.69 -16.82
CA GLU A 344 -9.25 2.52 -16.02
C GLU A 344 -8.46 2.43 -14.69
N ILE A 345 -7.18 2.79 -14.73
CA ILE A 345 -6.28 2.79 -13.57
C ILE A 345 -6.64 3.92 -12.60
N GLU A 346 -7.01 5.11 -13.10
CA GLU A 346 -7.46 6.22 -12.26
C GLU A 346 -8.79 5.88 -11.56
N GLU A 347 -9.72 5.21 -12.25
CA GLU A 347 -10.98 4.73 -11.64
C GLU A 347 -10.72 3.72 -10.52
N LEU A 348 -9.80 2.77 -10.75
CA LEU A 348 -9.39 1.78 -9.77
C LEU A 348 -8.74 2.46 -8.53
N LEU A 349 -7.81 3.39 -8.75
CA LEU A 349 -7.18 4.18 -7.68
C LEU A 349 -8.21 5.02 -6.91
N LYS A 350 -9.19 5.60 -7.62
CA LYS A 350 -10.26 6.42 -7.03
C LYS A 350 -11.11 5.60 -6.06
N VAL A 351 -11.48 4.36 -6.41
CA VAL A 351 -12.25 3.47 -5.54
C VAL A 351 -11.51 3.18 -4.22
N CYS A 352 -10.23 2.82 -4.28
CA CYS A 352 -9.42 2.62 -3.07
C CYS A 352 -9.23 3.91 -2.25
N ARG A 353 -9.02 5.04 -2.91
CA ARG A 353 -8.86 6.35 -2.26
C ARG A 353 -10.13 6.76 -1.52
N VAL A 354 -11.29 6.67 -2.17
CA VAL A 354 -12.58 7.05 -1.57
C VAL A 354 -12.90 6.13 -0.39
N TYR A 355 -12.76 4.82 -0.53
CA TYR A 355 -12.97 3.89 0.58
C TYR A 355 -12.05 4.22 1.77
N SER A 356 -10.74 4.40 1.53
CA SER A 356 -9.78 4.77 2.59
C SER A 356 -10.15 6.09 3.30
N SER A 357 -10.80 7.03 2.60
CA SER A 357 -11.21 8.32 3.17
C SER A 357 -12.38 8.20 4.13
N PHE A 358 -13.26 7.20 3.94
CA PHE A 358 -14.32 6.89 4.88
C PHE A 358 -13.79 6.16 6.11
N ILE A 359 -12.87 5.20 5.91
CA ILE A 359 -12.31 4.39 7.00
C ILE A 359 -11.36 5.22 7.89
N LEU A 360 -10.48 6.01 7.28
CA LEU A 360 -9.46 6.82 7.97
C LEU A 360 -9.79 8.31 7.86
N SER A 361 -11.00 8.69 8.25
CA SER A 361 -11.46 10.07 8.19
C SER A 361 -10.68 10.97 9.16
N VAL A 362 -10.10 12.07 8.72
CA VAL A 362 -9.37 12.98 9.62
C VAL A 362 -10.26 14.14 10.08
N LYS A 363 -11.58 14.05 9.86
CA LYS A 363 -12.51 15.12 10.24
C LYS A 363 -12.60 15.22 11.76
N THR A 364 -12.73 16.43 12.29
CA THR A 364 -12.85 16.64 13.74
C THR A 364 -14.21 16.18 14.30
N THR A 365 -15.24 16.09 13.46
CA THR A 365 -16.57 15.55 13.80
C THR A 365 -16.82 14.25 13.03
N VAL A 366 -16.14 13.16 13.42
CA VAL A 366 -16.35 11.86 12.76
C VAL A 366 -17.59 11.19 13.33
N ASP A 367 -18.51 10.82 12.45
CA ASP A 367 -19.54 9.83 12.75
C ASP A 367 -18.83 8.52 13.14
N LYS A 368 -18.99 8.08 14.40
CA LYS A 368 -18.25 6.93 14.94
C LYS A 368 -18.56 5.63 14.18
N GLU A 369 -19.67 5.59 13.43
CA GLU A 369 -20.08 4.46 12.59
C GLU A 369 -19.74 4.64 11.11
N LEU A 370 -19.03 5.70 10.73
CA LEU A 370 -18.70 6.01 9.34
C LEU A 370 -18.02 4.84 8.63
N HIS A 371 -17.14 4.13 9.33
CA HIS A 371 -16.43 2.96 8.78
C HIS A 371 -17.36 1.79 8.41
N ILE A 372 -18.52 1.64 9.08
CA ILE A 372 -19.55 0.65 8.70
C ILE A 372 -20.47 1.21 7.62
N LYS A 373 -20.89 2.49 7.76
CA LYS A 373 -21.74 3.17 6.78
C LYS A 373 -21.05 3.33 5.41
N ALA A 374 -19.72 3.30 5.39
CA ALA A 374 -18.90 3.33 4.18
C ALA A 374 -19.37 2.33 3.13
N TYR A 375 -19.82 1.14 3.54
CA TYR A 375 -20.33 0.12 2.61
C TYR A 375 -21.51 0.64 1.78
N ASP A 376 -22.55 1.18 2.42
CA ASP A 376 -23.73 1.69 1.73
C ASP A 376 -23.42 2.99 0.97
N MET A 377 -22.54 3.83 1.50
CA MET A 377 -22.12 5.07 0.84
C MET A 377 -21.38 4.79 -0.47
N MET A 378 -20.45 3.83 -0.47
CA MET A 378 -19.73 3.39 -1.67
C MET A 378 -20.70 2.82 -2.71
N LYS A 379 -21.66 1.97 -2.27
CA LYS A 379 -22.67 1.40 -3.16
C LYS A 379 -23.54 2.48 -3.80
N LYS A 380 -23.96 3.49 -3.05
CA LYS A 380 -24.72 4.65 -3.57
C LYS A 380 -23.90 5.46 -4.57
N GLN A 381 -22.62 5.70 -4.31
CA GLN A 381 -21.74 6.43 -5.24
C GLN A 381 -21.49 5.64 -6.54
N ALA A 382 -21.38 4.32 -6.46
CA ALA A 382 -21.32 3.47 -7.65
C ALA A 382 -22.62 3.50 -8.45
N GLN A 383 -23.78 3.44 -7.80
CA GLN A 383 -25.09 3.55 -8.45
C GLN A 383 -25.33 4.93 -9.09
N ALA A 384 -24.78 5.99 -8.51
CA ALA A 384 -24.82 7.33 -9.07
C ALA A 384 -23.84 7.55 -10.24
N GLY A 385 -23.02 6.56 -10.58
CA GLY A 385 -22.00 6.66 -11.63
C GLY A 385 -20.77 7.48 -11.23
N GLU A 386 -20.61 7.86 -9.96
CA GLU A 386 -19.44 8.59 -9.48
C GLU A 386 -18.22 7.67 -9.32
N LEU A 387 -18.46 6.38 -9.06
CA LEU A 387 -17.45 5.33 -8.94
C LEU A 387 -17.72 4.21 -9.94
N ASN A 388 -16.65 3.57 -10.41
CA ASN A 388 -16.76 2.39 -11.26
C ASN A 388 -17.46 1.27 -10.47
N GLN A 389 -18.58 0.77 -11.00
CA GLN A 389 -19.40 -0.21 -10.33
C GLN A 389 -18.68 -1.55 -10.12
N TYR A 390 -17.99 -2.05 -11.16
CA TYR A 390 -17.28 -3.33 -11.08
C TYR A 390 -16.19 -3.31 -10.00
N PHE A 391 -15.34 -2.28 -9.98
CA PHE A 391 -14.29 -2.17 -8.97
C PHE A 391 -14.85 -1.97 -7.56
N THR A 392 -15.94 -1.22 -7.43
CA THR A 392 -16.59 -0.99 -6.15
C THR A 392 -17.21 -2.27 -5.60
N ASP A 393 -17.96 -3.00 -6.42
CA ASP A 393 -18.60 -4.26 -6.03
C ASP A 393 -17.55 -5.31 -5.64
N LYS A 394 -16.44 -5.38 -6.37
CA LYS A 394 -15.32 -6.27 -6.01
C LYS A 394 -14.68 -5.87 -4.68
N LEU A 395 -14.36 -4.60 -4.47
CA LEU A 395 -13.82 -4.13 -3.19
C LEU A 395 -14.78 -4.43 -2.02
N LEU A 396 -16.08 -4.16 -2.20
CA LEU A 396 -17.10 -4.39 -1.17
C LEU A 396 -17.33 -5.88 -0.88
N SER A 397 -17.28 -6.75 -1.90
CA SER A 397 -17.35 -8.20 -1.71
C SER A 397 -16.13 -8.75 -0.96
N MET A 398 -14.96 -8.14 -1.16
CA MET A 398 -13.72 -8.53 -0.49
C MET A 398 -13.71 -8.09 0.98
N MET A 399 -14.13 -6.86 1.26
CA MET A 399 -14.08 -6.29 2.61
C MET A 399 -15.29 -6.65 3.48
N GLY A 400 -16.47 -6.82 2.88
CA GLY A 400 -17.74 -6.89 3.61
C GLY A 400 -18.17 -5.54 4.20
N ARG A 401 -19.31 -5.53 4.91
CA ARG A 401 -19.86 -4.35 5.59
C ARG A 401 -18.99 -3.88 6.75
N PHE A 402 -18.30 -4.81 7.40
CA PHE A 402 -17.45 -4.55 8.56
C PHE A 402 -15.98 -4.70 8.14
N PRO A 403 -15.23 -3.60 7.96
CA PRO A 403 -13.82 -3.65 7.58
C PRO A 403 -12.97 -4.41 8.61
N ILE A 404 -11.83 -4.96 8.18
CA ILE A 404 -10.87 -5.61 9.09
C ILE A 404 -10.43 -4.64 10.18
N GLY A 405 -10.47 -5.09 11.43
CA GLY A 405 -10.16 -4.29 12.61
C GLY A 405 -11.41 -3.78 13.32
N SER A 406 -12.57 -3.72 12.66
CA SER A 406 -13.84 -3.32 13.29
C SER A 406 -14.18 -4.21 14.48
N GLY A 407 -14.59 -3.59 15.59
CA GLY A 407 -15.15 -4.31 16.72
C GLY A 407 -16.60 -4.72 16.44
N ILE A 408 -17.07 -5.81 17.00
CA ILE A 408 -18.45 -6.27 16.86
C ILE A 408 -18.93 -6.77 18.22
N TYR A 409 -20.17 -6.43 18.56
CA TYR A 409 -20.88 -7.02 19.68
C TYR A 409 -21.91 -8.01 19.16
N PHE A 410 -21.92 -9.22 19.71
CA PHE A 410 -22.86 -10.25 19.30
C PHE A 410 -23.37 -11.06 20.50
N ILE A 411 -24.53 -11.69 20.32
CA ILE A 411 -25.15 -12.51 21.35
C ILE A 411 -24.72 -13.96 21.16
N GLU A 412 -24.05 -14.52 22.16
CA GLU A 412 -23.69 -15.93 22.21
C GLU A 412 -24.81 -16.72 22.90
N MET A 413 -25.48 -17.56 22.11
CA MET A 413 -26.47 -18.53 22.59
C MET A 413 -25.73 -19.83 22.95
N ARG A 414 -25.34 -20.00 24.23
CA ARG A 414 -24.75 -21.28 24.66
C ARG A 414 -25.75 -22.43 24.48
N ARG A 415 -25.35 -23.51 23.81
CA ARG A 415 -26.16 -24.73 23.60
C ARG A 415 -26.57 -25.47 24.88
N HIS A 416 -25.94 -25.19 26.01
CA HIS A 416 -26.23 -25.87 27.28
C HIS A 416 -26.08 -24.91 28.47
N ALA A 417 -27.15 -24.21 28.82
CA ALA A 417 -27.51 -23.82 30.19
C ALA A 417 -28.69 -22.86 30.10
N HIS A 418 -29.71 -23.11 30.91
CA HIS A 418 -30.88 -22.27 31.04
C HIS A 418 -30.53 -20.78 31.23
N GLU A 419 -31.30 -19.96 30.50
CA GLU A 419 -31.63 -18.57 30.78
C GLU A 419 -30.55 -17.50 30.51
N ASN A 420 -30.72 -16.89 29.33
CA ASN A 420 -30.16 -15.62 28.87
C ASN A 420 -28.70 -15.75 28.38
N GLY A 421 -28.53 -15.76 27.04
CA GLY A 421 -27.23 -15.75 26.36
C GLY A 421 -26.28 -14.65 26.87
N SER A 422 -25.03 -14.60 26.40
CA SER A 422 -24.09 -13.55 26.81
C SER A 422 -23.75 -12.62 25.66
N VAL A 423 -23.62 -11.31 25.92
CA VAL A 423 -23.07 -10.39 24.92
C VAL A 423 -21.55 -10.53 24.91
N ASP A 424 -21.04 -11.04 23.80
CA ASP A 424 -19.63 -11.23 23.55
C ASP A 424 -19.09 -10.18 22.57
N LYS A 425 -17.77 -10.01 22.59
CA LYS A 425 -17.07 -9.06 21.72
C LYS A 425 -16.18 -9.81 20.76
N ALA A 426 -16.15 -9.38 19.51
CA ALA A 426 -15.25 -9.88 18.49
C ALA A 426 -14.60 -8.73 17.72
N VAL A 427 -13.52 -9.04 17.01
CA VAL A 427 -12.86 -8.14 16.06
C VAL A 427 -12.84 -8.81 14.71
N VAL A 428 -13.20 -8.10 13.65
CA VAL A 428 -13.10 -8.60 12.28
C VAL A 428 -11.63 -8.82 11.93
N VAL A 429 -11.30 -10.04 11.50
CA VAL A 429 -9.91 -10.45 11.19
C VAL A 429 -9.75 -11.03 9.80
N GLY A 430 -10.85 -11.42 9.13
CA GLY A 430 -10.80 -12.09 7.82
C GLY A 430 -11.35 -11.25 6.68
N LEU A 431 -10.94 -11.61 5.47
CA LEU A 431 -11.44 -11.08 4.20
C LEU A 431 -12.36 -12.09 3.49
N ASN A 432 -13.14 -11.59 2.54
CA ASN A 432 -14.07 -12.33 1.68
C ASN A 432 -15.12 -13.07 2.50
N PRO A 433 -15.96 -12.35 3.28
CA PRO A 433 -17.08 -13.00 3.95
C PRO A 433 -18.07 -13.55 2.90
N PHE A 434 -18.75 -14.64 3.23
CA PHE A 434 -19.76 -15.23 2.34
C PHE A 434 -20.96 -14.29 2.15
N ASP A 435 -21.36 -13.61 3.20
CA ASP A 435 -22.33 -12.53 3.20
C ASP A 435 -21.65 -11.27 3.75
N ALA A 436 -21.85 -10.13 3.08
CA ALA A 436 -21.27 -8.85 3.51
C ALA A 436 -21.69 -8.45 4.93
N ASP A 437 -22.88 -8.87 5.37
CA ASP A 437 -23.42 -8.60 6.71
C ASP A 437 -22.90 -9.56 7.79
N GLU A 438 -22.23 -10.66 7.40
CA GLU A 438 -21.76 -11.73 8.28
C GLU A 438 -20.23 -11.85 8.26
N PRO A 439 -19.51 -11.01 9.03
CA PRO A 439 -18.06 -10.92 8.96
C PRO A 439 -17.35 -12.08 9.66
N ILE A 440 -16.15 -12.38 9.18
CA ILE A 440 -15.23 -13.34 9.81
C ILE A 440 -14.50 -12.63 10.95
N ALA A 441 -14.88 -12.97 12.19
CA ALA A 441 -14.39 -12.30 13.37
C ALA A 441 -13.72 -13.26 14.35
N ARG A 442 -12.76 -12.73 15.12
CA ARG A 442 -12.11 -13.41 16.22
C ARG A 442 -12.68 -12.89 17.52
N ARG A 443 -13.22 -13.77 18.33
CA ARG A 443 -13.74 -13.44 19.66
C ARG A 443 -12.62 -12.92 20.57
N VAL A 444 -12.89 -11.83 21.28
CA VAL A 444 -11.96 -11.15 22.21
C VAL A 444 -12.43 -11.26 23.66
N THR A 445 -13.71 -11.52 23.93
CA THR A 445 -14.19 -11.66 25.31
C THR A 445 -13.58 -12.86 26.05
N THR A 446 -12.71 -12.52 27.00
CA THR A 446 -12.12 -13.41 28.01
C THR A 446 -13.07 -13.52 29.21
N ASN A 447 -14.14 -14.30 29.11
CA ASN A 447 -14.77 -14.78 30.33
C ASN A 447 -13.80 -15.79 30.98
N TYR A 448 -12.92 -15.30 31.86
CA TYR A 448 -11.78 -16.01 32.47
C TYR A 448 -12.11 -17.39 33.07
N ARG A 449 -13.38 -17.65 33.40
CA ARG A 449 -13.82 -18.94 33.96
C ARG A 449 -13.84 -20.09 32.95
N TYR A 450 -13.84 -19.79 31.66
CA TYR A 450 -13.78 -20.81 30.61
C TYR A 450 -12.78 -20.32 29.55
N LYS A 451 -11.59 -20.94 29.50
CA LYS A 451 -10.69 -20.86 28.33
C LYS A 451 -11.35 -21.56 27.14
N LEU A 452 -12.46 -21.01 26.65
CA LEU A 452 -12.97 -21.36 25.33
C LEU A 452 -11.88 -20.92 24.35
N ALA A 453 -11.54 -21.81 23.41
CA ALA A 453 -10.55 -21.54 22.38
C ALA A 453 -10.83 -20.17 21.74
N VAL A 454 -9.75 -19.46 21.34
CA VAL A 454 -9.87 -18.24 20.53
C VAL A 454 -10.38 -18.67 19.16
N THR A 455 -11.69 -18.87 19.04
CA THR A 455 -12.33 -19.36 17.83
C THR A 455 -12.47 -18.18 16.87
N THR A 456 -11.89 -18.31 15.69
CA THR A 456 -12.24 -17.46 14.55
C THR A 456 -13.48 -18.08 13.91
N GLY A 457 -14.51 -17.27 13.66
CA GLY A 457 -15.76 -17.74 13.10
C GLY A 457 -16.55 -16.63 12.44
N THR A 458 -17.57 -17.00 11.69
CA THR A 458 -18.51 -16.06 11.08
C THR A 458 -19.53 -15.60 12.12
N VAL A 459 -19.71 -14.29 12.28
CA VAL A 459 -20.75 -13.73 13.16
C VAL A 459 -22.01 -13.52 12.33
N SER A 460 -23.06 -14.28 12.63
CA SER A 460 -24.32 -14.15 11.89
C SER A 460 -25.03 -12.83 12.16
N LYS A 461 -25.71 -12.32 11.13
CA LYS A 461 -26.53 -11.11 11.17
C LYS A 461 -27.60 -11.16 12.28
N ALA A 462 -28.18 -12.35 12.51
CA ALA A 462 -29.23 -12.55 13.51
C ALA A 462 -28.78 -12.30 14.96
N PHE A 463 -27.47 -12.39 15.22
CA PHE A 463 -26.91 -12.24 16.58
C PHE A 463 -26.02 -11.01 16.72
N ASN A 464 -25.75 -10.29 15.64
CA ASN A 464 -24.90 -9.10 15.65
C ASN A 464 -25.72 -7.86 16.05
N LEU A 465 -25.39 -7.28 17.21
CA LEU A 465 -26.11 -6.16 17.82
C LEU A 465 -26.10 -4.86 16.99
N TYR A 466 -25.29 -4.80 15.92
CA TYR A 466 -25.40 -3.73 14.94
C TYR A 466 -26.76 -3.73 14.21
N PHE A 467 -27.33 -4.91 13.94
CA PHE A 467 -28.59 -5.05 13.23
C PHE A 467 -29.78 -5.01 14.20
N GLU A 468 -30.89 -4.45 13.72
CA GLU A 468 -32.14 -4.33 14.50
C GLU A 468 -32.71 -5.69 14.89
N ALA A 469 -32.63 -6.69 14.00
CA ALA A 469 -33.12 -8.04 14.26
C ALA A 469 -32.47 -8.69 15.51
N ALA A 470 -31.20 -8.40 15.78
CA ALA A 470 -30.51 -8.95 16.96
C ALA A 470 -30.86 -8.23 18.27
N ARG A 471 -31.58 -7.10 18.20
CA ARG A 471 -31.99 -6.28 19.34
C ARG A 471 -33.44 -6.54 19.76
N ASP A 472 -34.12 -7.48 19.11
CA ASP A 472 -35.44 -7.91 19.51
C ASP A 472 -35.43 -8.42 20.96
N VAL A 473 -36.48 -8.14 21.72
CA VAL A 473 -36.58 -8.43 23.16
C VAL A 473 -36.48 -9.93 23.44
N GLU A 474 -36.89 -10.78 22.50
CA GLU A 474 -36.72 -12.24 22.60
C GLU A 474 -35.25 -12.67 22.59
N ILE A 475 -34.39 -11.95 21.85
CA ILE A 475 -32.96 -12.27 21.67
C ILE A 475 -32.10 -11.46 22.65
N PHE A 476 -32.37 -10.16 22.77
CA PHE A 476 -31.71 -9.20 23.67
C PHE A 476 -32.63 -8.82 24.83
N SER A 477 -32.88 -9.78 25.72
CA SER A 477 -33.80 -9.62 26.85
C SER A 477 -33.46 -8.44 27.77
N GLU A 478 -34.45 -7.91 28.49
CA GLU A 478 -34.23 -6.79 29.43
C GLU A 478 -33.13 -7.08 30.46
N LYS A 479 -32.99 -8.34 30.88
CA LYS A 479 -31.92 -8.78 31.77
C LYS A 479 -30.56 -8.60 31.10
N LEU A 480 -30.44 -8.95 29.81
CA LEU A 480 -29.22 -8.76 29.04
C LEU A 480 -28.92 -7.30 28.76
N GLN A 481 -29.95 -6.50 28.46
CA GLN A 481 -29.85 -5.05 28.31
C GLN A 481 -29.31 -4.38 29.59
N LYS A 482 -29.87 -4.73 30.76
CA LYS A 482 -29.38 -4.23 32.07
C LYS A 482 -27.95 -4.68 32.34
N ARG A 483 -27.58 -5.92 31.99
CA ARG A 483 -26.20 -6.40 32.10
C ARG A 483 -25.25 -5.69 31.15
N PHE A 484 -25.67 -5.41 29.91
CA PHE A 484 -24.90 -4.66 28.93
C PHE A 484 -24.64 -3.24 29.44
N ARG A 485 -25.66 -2.52 29.92
CA ARG A 485 -25.52 -1.18 30.53
C ARG A 485 -24.56 -1.15 31.72
N THR A 486 -24.65 -2.15 32.62
CA THR A 486 -23.84 -2.18 33.85
C THR A 486 -22.41 -2.64 33.62
N GLN A 487 -22.18 -3.57 32.68
CA GLN A 487 -20.84 -4.05 32.32
C GLN A 487 -20.08 -3.07 31.43
N TYR A 488 -20.79 -2.21 30.70
CA TYR A 488 -20.20 -1.28 29.74
C TYR A 488 -20.61 0.15 30.14
N LYS A 489 -19.98 0.69 31.19
CA LYS A 489 -20.21 2.08 31.65
C LYS A 489 -19.89 3.11 30.55
N ALA A 490 -20.82 4.05 30.36
CA ALA A 490 -20.62 5.30 29.65
C ALA A 490 -19.79 6.27 30.52
N GLU A 491 -18.76 6.90 29.96
CA GLU A 491 -18.01 7.96 30.66
C GLU A 491 -18.58 9.36 30.42
N ASP A 492 -19.58 9.54 29.56
CA ASP A 492 -20.33 10.81 29.46
C ASP A 492 -21.77 10.57 28.95
N GLY A 493 -22.72 11.42 29.35
CA GLY A 493 -24.17 11.28 29.15
C GLY A 493 -24.70 11.23 27.71
N ASP A 494 -23.82 11.17 26.71
CA ASP A 494 -24.15 11.00 25.28
C ASP A 494 -23.24 9.94 24.59
N THR A 495 -22.48 9.15 25.38
CA THR A 495 -21.39 8.29 24.86
C THR A 495 -21.82 6.87 24.47
N HIS A 496 -21.60 6.60 23.19
CA HIS A 496 -21.67 5.31 22.51
C HIS A 496 -20.76 4.23 23.13
N TYR A 497 -21.25 3.00 23.27
CA TYR A 497 -20.51 1.85 23.79
C TYR A 497 -19.24 1.53 22.99
N SER A 498 -18.09 2.00 23.47
CA SER A 498 -16.81 1.84 22.78
C SER A 498 -16.15 0.48 23.06
N PHE A 499 -15.81 -0.27 22.00
CA PHE A 499 -15.04 -1.50 22.08
C PHE A 499 -13.54 -1.17 22.27
N ARG A 500 -12.98 -1.47 23.44
CA ARG A 500 -11.54 -1.42 23.74
C ARG A 500 -10.94 -2.82 23.66
N ALA A 501 -10.11 -3.09 22.64
CA ALA A 501 -9.48 -4.41 22.47
C ALA A 501 -8.29 -4.64 23.44
N ASN A 502 -7.82 -3.54 24.04
CA ASN A 502 -6.87 -3.35 25.14
C ASN A 502 -6.94 -1.83 25.44
N ASP A 503 -6.44 -1.32 26.56
CA ASP A 503 -6.51 0.11 26.96
C ASP A 503 -6.01 1.13 25.90
N ALA A 504 -5.46 0.68 24.77
CA ALA A 504 -4.90 1.49 23.70
C ALA A 504 -5.62 1.45 22.33
N PHE A 505 -6.64 0.62 22.08
CA PHE A 505 -7.25 0.49 20.74
C PHE A 505 -8.79 0.51 20.79
N ARG A 506 -9.41 1.49 20.12
CA ARG A 506 -10.87 1.64 19.99
C ARG A 506 -11.28 1.27 18.56
N THR A 507 -12.18 0.32 18.35
CA THR A 507 -12.61 -0.04 16.97
C THR A 507 -14.09 -0.22 16.71
N LEU A 508 -14.93 0.05 17.69
CA LEU A 508 -16.34 0.24 17.43
C LEU A 508 -16.93 1.15 18.49
N ALA A 509 -17.86 2.02 18.11
CA ALA A 509 -18.80 2.62 19.03
C ALA A 509 -20.20 2.36 18.47
N ILE A 510 -21.03 1.57 19.17
CA ILE A 510 -22.45 1.45 18.82
C ILE A 510 -23.16 2.65 19.43
N SER A 511 -23.91 3.39 18.62
CA SER A 511 -24.72 4.49 19.13
C SER A 511 -25.75 4.00 20.15
N ASP A 512 -25.84 4.67 21.31
CA ASP A 512 -26.87 4.39 22.31
C ASP A 512 -28.28 4.46 21.71
N LYS A 513 -28.54 5.42 20.82
CA LYS A 513 -29.82 5.55 20.10
C LYS A 513 -30.19 4.34 19.25
N LYS A 514 -29.20 3.52 18.85
CA LYS A 514 -29.45 2.30 18.08
C LYS A 514 -29.65 1.08 18.95
N LEU A 515 -29.20 1.08 20.20
CA LEU A 515 -29.34 -0.08 21.09
C LEU A 515 -30.71 -0.18 21.76
N TRP A 516 -31.51 0.89 21.71
CA TRP A 516 -32.80 1.04 22.40
C TRP A 516 -33.94 1.24 21.42
#